data_AF-A0A6G2DBK0-F1
#
_entry.id   AF-A0A6G2DBK0-F1
#
_cell.length_a   1.000
_cell.length_b   1.000
_cell.length_c   1.000
_cell.angle_alpha   90.00
_cell.angle_beta   90.00
_cell.angle_gamma   90.00
#
_symmetry.space_group_name_H-M   'P 1'
#
loop_
_entity.id
_entity.type
_entity.pdbx_description
1 polymer ?
#
loop_
_entity_poly.entity_id
_entity_poly.type
_entity_poly.pdbx_seq_one_letter_code
_entity_poly.pdbx_strand_id
1 'polypeptide(L)'
;TETNSLTATIEEAIQKQTAVHLILSETSFTGDIIKYDQQGQQIIVKNFAKNVSRIIRISDIQRLRFVPSTVQTAQKNRFKKE
;
A
#
# COMPACT_ATOMS: atom_id res chain seq x y z
N THR A 1 0.17 20.18 9.76
CA THR A 1 1.48 19.55 9.46
C THR A 1 1.27 18.09 9.11
N GLU A 2 0.49 17.79 8.07
CA GLU A 2 -0.15 16.47 7.89
C GLU A 2 0.47 15.63 6.76
N THR A 3 1.07 16.28 5.76
CA THR A 3 1.74 15.62 4.62
C THR A 3 2.95 14.77 5.05
N ASN A 4 3.63 15.18 6.13
CA ASN A 4 4.81 14.47 6.64
C ASN A 4 4.47 13.06 7.15
N SER A 5 3.24 12.86 7.66
CA SER A 5 2.82 11.57 8.19
C SER A 5 2.64 10.51 7.11
N LEU A 6 2.19 10.90 5.91
CA LEU A 6 1.91 9.94 4.83
C LEU A 6 3.21 9.44 4.19
N THR A 7 4.16 10.35 3.91
CA THR A 7 5.48 9.99 3.38
C THR A 7 6.28 9.16 4.38
N ALA A 8 6.26 9.50 5.68
CA ALA A 8 6.91 8.70 6.71
C ALA A 8 6.32 7.28 6.79
N THR A 9 5.00 7.15 6.63
CA THR A 9 4.37 5.81 6.63
C THR A 9 4.76 5.00 5.39
N ILE A 10 4.94 5.64 4.24
CA ILE A 10 5.42 4.99 3.01
C ILE A 10 6.85 4.48 3.19
N GLU A 11 7.73 5.33 3.70
CA GLU A 11 9.13 4.96 3.96
C GLU A 11 9.22 3.82 4.97
N GLU A 12 8.41 3.89 6.04
CA GLU A 12 8.32 2.83 7.02
C GLU A 12 7.81 1.52 6.40
N ALA A 13 6.81 1.58 5.51
CA ALA A 13 6.29 0.41 4.81
C ALA A 13 7.34 -0.28 3.94
N ILE A 14 8.15 0.51 3.22
CA ILE A 14 9.27 0.02 2.41
C ILE A 14 10.34 -0.60 3.31
N GLN A 15 10.73 0.09 4.38
CA GLN A 15 11.79 -0.36 5.29
C GLN A 15 11.41 -1.65 6.02
N LYS A 16 10.17 -1.74 6.50
CA LYS A 16 9.65 -2.93 7.21
C LYS A 16 9.15 -4.01 6.27
N GLN A 17 9.17 -3.77 4.96
CA GLN A 17 8.58 -4.64 3.92
C GLN A 17 7.18 -5.12 4.31
N THR A 18 6.33 -4.17 4.69
CA THR A 18 4.99 -4.47 5.21
C THR A 18 3.90 -4.01 4.25
N ALA A 19 2.84 -4.82 4.24
CA ALA A 19 1.64 -4.60 3.48
C ALA A 19 0.91 -3.31 3.90
N VAL A 20 0.53 -2.50 2.92
CA VAL A 20 -0.33 -1.34 3.14
C VAL A 20 -1.66 -1.48 2.40
N HIS A 21 -2.69 -0.91 3.01
CA HIS A 21 -3.97 -0.66 2.38
C HIS A 21 -4.05 0.82 2.04
N LEU A 22 -4.10 1.10 0.74
CA LEU A 22 -4.25 2.41 0.16
C LEU A 22 -5.72 2.63 -0.20
N ILE A 23 -6.28 3.73 0.30
CA ILE A 23 -7.62 4.19 -0.05
C ILE A 23 -7.43 5.36 -1.01
N LEU A 24 -7.85 5.17 -2.26
CA LEU A 24 -7.88 6.17 -3.31
C LEU A 24 -9.32 6.67 -3.49
N SER A 25 -9.51 7.70 -4.29
CA SER A 25 -10.84 8.30 -4.51
C SER A 25 -11.88 7.34 -5.06
N GLU A 26 -11.49 6.52 -6.04
CA GLU A 26 -12.42 5.63 -6.72
C GLU A 26 -12.26 4.16 -6.29
N THR A 27 -11.09 3.81 -5.73
CA THR A 27 -10.73 2.40 -5.48
C THR A 27 -9.81 2.25 -4.27
N SER A 28 -9.76 1.05 -3.71
CA SER A 28 -8.76 0.68 -2.71
C SER A 28 -7.74 -0.29 -3.29
N PHE A 29 -6.49 -0.17 -2.88
CA PHE A 29 -5.41 -1.08 -3.27
C PHE A 29 -4.71 -1.64 -2.04
N THR A 30 -4.51 -2.95 -1.98
CA THR A 30 -3.73 -3.61 -0.92
C THR A 30 -2.49 -4.22 -1.54
N GLY A 31 -1.32 -3.88 -1.02
CA GLY A 31 -0.05 -4.35 -1.58
C GLY A 31 1.15 -3.90 -0.78
N ASP A 32 2.31 -4.39 -1.19
CA ASP A 32 3.60 -3.94 -0.69
C ASP A 32 4.06 -2.72 -1.48
N ILE A 33 4.60 -1.71 -0.80
CA ILE A 33 5.26 -0.59 -1.47
C ILE A 33 6.67 -1.02 -1.85
N ILE A 34 6.97 -1.02 -3.14
CA ILE A 34 8.28 -1.43 -3.67
C ILE A 34 9.21 -0.23 -3.79
N LYS A 35 8.65 0.94 -4.15
CA LYS A 35 9.44 2.15 -4.37
C LYS A 35 8.59 3.39 -4.13
N TYR A 36 9.24 4.43 -3.60
CA TYR A 36 8.72 5.79 -3.54
C TYR A 36 9.59 6.71 -4.40
N ASP A 37 8.97 7.38 -5.37
CA ASP A 37 9.56 8.44 -6.19
C ASP A 37 9.13 9.80 -5.62
N GLN A 38 10.03 10.40 -4.84
CA GLN A 38 9.83 11.70 -4.20
C GLN A 38 9.70 12.85 -5.20
N GLN A 39 10.38 12.76 -6.36
CA GLN A 39 10.35 13.83 -7.36
C GLN A 39 9.00 13.84 -8.09
N GLY A 40 8.53 12.65 -8.50
CA GLY A 40 7.23 12.49 -9.15
C GLY A 40 6.05 12.44 -8.18
N GLN A 41 6.30 12.49 -6.86
CA GLN A 41 5.30 12.27 -5.81
C GLN A 41 4.42 11.05 -6.11
N GLN A 42 5.05 9.90 -6.34
CA GLN A 42 4.37 8.67 -6.75
C GLN A 42 5.01 7.44 -6.12
N ILE A 43 4.21 6.41 -5.86
CA ILE A 43 4.66 5.13 -5.31
C ILE A 43 4.37 4.00 -6.28
N ILE A 44 5.23 2.98 -6.25
CA ILE A 44 5.03 1.72 -6.96
C ILE A 44 4.62 0.68 -5.92
N VAL A 45 3.39 0.19 -6.06
CA VAL A 45 2.86 -0.87 -5.20
C VAL A 45 2.66 -2.16 -5.96
N LYS A 46 2.93 -3.29 -5.30
CA LYS A 46 2.79 -4.64 -5.84
C LYS A 46 1.73 -5.39 -5.06
N ASN A 47 0.77 -6.01 -5.76
CA ASN A 47 -0.25 -6.85 -5.14
C ASN A 47 0.33 -8.23 -4.75
N PHE A 48 -0.04 -8.72 -3.56
CA PHE A 48 0.25 -10.06 -3.03
C PHE A 48 -0.08 -11.22 -3.97
N ALA A 49 -1.19 -11.14 -4.71
CA ALA A 49 -1.77 -12.31 -5.39
C ALA A 49 -1.27 -12.53 -6.82
N LYS A 50 -0.92 -11.45 -7.55
CA LYS A 50 -0.75 -11.52 -9.01
C LYS A 50 0.57 -10.95 -9.55
N ASN A 51 1.51 -10.57 -8.68
CA ASN A 51 2.74 -9.86 -9.06
C ASN A 51 2.53 -8.58 -9.89
N VAL A 52 1.30 -8.07 -9.97
CA VAL A 52 0.96 -6.84 -10.69
C VAL A 52 1.46 -5.65 -9.89
N SER A 53 2.23 -4.79 -10.54
CA SER A 53 2.65 -3.49 -10.03
C SER A 53 1.72 -2.39 -10.54
N ARG A 54 1.45 -1.41 -9.69
CA ARG A 54 0.67 -0.21 -10.02
C ARG A 54 1.41 1.02 -9.52
N ILE A 55 1.44 2.06 -10.35
CA ILE A 55 1.95 3.37 -9.97
C ILE A 55 0.76 4.18 -9.44
N ILE A 56 0.90 4.75 -8.25
CA ILE A 56 -0.12 5.55 -7.56
C ILE A 56 0.51 6.88 -7.18
N ARG A 57 -0.12 8.00 -7.53
CA ARG A 57 0.35 9.32 -7.09
C ARG A 57 -0.05 9.57 -5.64
N ILE A 58 0.81 10.26 -4.90
CA ILE A 58 0.52 10.65 -3.52
C ILE A 58 -0.76 11.50 -3.44
N SER A 59 -1.02 12.35 -4.44
CA SER A 59 -2.24 13.16 -4.53
C SER A 59 -3.53 12.36 -4.59
N ASP A 60 -3.47 11.14 -5.14
CA ASP A 60 -4.65 10.26 -5.27
C ASP A 60 -4.91 9.46 -3.99
N ILE A 61 -3.96 9.45 -3.03
CA ILE A 61 -4.09 8.72 -1.77
C ILE A 61 -4.89 9.56 -0.79
N GLN A 62 -6.12 9.14 -0.53
CA GLN A 62 -6.94 9.74 0.51
C GLN A 62 -6.52 9.29 1.90
N ARG A 63 -6.20 7.99 2.06
CA ARG A 63 -5.69 7.41 3.31
C ARG A 63 -4.74 6.25 3.05
N LEU A 64 -3.79 6.07 3.94
CA LEU A 64 -2.88 4.93 3.98
C LEU A 64 -2.92 4.30 5.37
N ARG A 65 -3.03 2.96 5.42
CA ARG A 65 -3.01 2.18 6.65
C ARG A 65 -2.14 0.95 6.49
N PHE A 66 -1.44 0.55 7.54
CA PHE A 66 -0.82 -0.76 7.60
C PHE A 66 -1.89 -1.84 7.68
N VAL A 67 -1.67 -2.95 6.97
CA VAL A 67 -2.54 -4.12 7.07
C VAL A 67 -2.13 -4.89 8.32
N PRO A 68 -3.03 -5.05 9.32
CA PRO A 68 -2.73 -5.87 10.49
C PRO A 68 -2.36 -7.29 10.08
N SER A 69 -1.41 -7.91 10.77
CA SER A 69 -0.98 -9.30 10.52
C SER A 69 -2.16 -10.28 10.56
N THR A 70 -3.16 -10.06 11.42
CA THR A 70 -4.42 -10.79 11.46
C THR A 70 -5.25 -10.67 10.19
N VAL A 71 -5.26 -9.49 9.55
CA VAL A 71 -5.96 -9.27 8.26
C VAL A 71 -5.16 -9.87 7.10
N GLN A 72 -3.82 -9.86 7.15
CA GLN A 72 -3.00 -10.59 6.17
C GLN A 72 -3.31 -12.09 6.20
N THR A 73 -3.41 -12.70 7.39
CA THR A 73 -3.78 -14.11 7.54
C THR A 73 -5.22 -14.37 7.09
N ALA A 74 -6.17 -13.48 7.44
CA ALA A 74 -7.57 -13.63 7.05
C ALA A 74 -7.81 -13.48 5.54
N GLN A 75 -7.13 -12.54 4.87
CA GLN A 75 -7.20 -12.43 3.40
C GLN A 75 -6.57 -13.65 2.73
N LYS A 76 -5.41 -14.13 3.21
CA LYS A 76 -4.75 -15.33 2.66
C LYS A 76 -5.61 -16.59 2.78
N ASN A 77 -6.43 -16.69 3.83
CA ASN A 77 -7.38 -17.80 4.02
C ASN A 77 -8.67 -17.64 3.20
N ARG A 78 -9.08 -16.42 2.84
CA ARG A 78 -10.27 -16.18 2.00
C ARG A 78 -10.07 -16.59 0.53
N PHE A 79 -8.81 -16.62 0.05
CA PHE A 79 -8.45 -17.14 -1.28
C PHE A 79 -8.30 -18.67 -1.36
N LYS A 80 -8.48 -19.41 -0.26
CA LYS A 80 -8.38 -20.88 -0.24
C LYS A 80 -9.74 -21.61 -0.23
N LYS A 81 -10.84 -20.88 -0.40
CA LYS A 81 -12.19 -21.45 -0.40
C LYS A 81 -12.86 -21.24 -1.75
N GLU A 82 -12.29 -21.87 -2.77
CA GLU A 82 -12.98 -22.31 -4.00
C GLU A 82 -12.65 -23.77 -4.25
#